data_AF-A0A645AAW8-F1
#
_entry.id   AF-A0A645AAW8-F1
#
_cell.length_a   1.000
_cell.length_b   1.000
_cell.length_c   1.000
_cell.angle_alpha   90.00
_cell.angle_beta   90.00
_cell.angle_gamma   90.00
#
_symmetry.space_group_name_H-M   'P 1'
#
loop_
_entity.id
_entity.type
_entity.pdbx_description
1 polymer ?
#
loop_
_entity_poly.entity_id
_entity_poly.type
_entity_poly.pdbx_seq_one_letter_code
_entity_poly.pdbx_strand_id
1 'polypeptide(L)'
;MENFEKAIEDTIIALNTGVSRARDGSILKQSEGKSNIRNQEWREKLYMITDILVLIRMRLKIAKKERAYYINDDATIDSTYCFYDEQLAQWFDSSRQEILNIFSSICKEANLPIHIFPRKRYRW
;
A
#
# COMPACT_ATOMS: atom_id res chain seq x y z
N MET A 1 7.56 -10.36 -12.71
CA MET A 1 7.53 -9.98 -11.28
C MET A 1 6.18 -9.31 -11.06
N GLU A 2 5.38 -9.75 -10.09
CA GLU A 2 4.03 -9.21 -9.86
C GLU A 2 4.09 -7.70 -9.68
N ASN A 3 3.31 -6.98 -10.50
CA ASN A 3 3.25 -5.52 -10.48
C ASN A 3 2.89 -4.97 -9.09
N PHE A 4 2.08 -5.72 -8.33
CA PHE A 4 1.61 -5.31 -7.00
C PHE A 4 2.66 -5.47 -5.91
N GLU A 5 3.39 -6.60 -5.86
CA GLU A 5 4.45 -6.78 -4.85
C GLU A 5 5.54 -5.71 -5.00
N LYS A 6 5.93 -5.43 -6.26
CA LYS A 6 6.90 -4.38 -6.57
C LYS A 6 6.38 -3.00 -6.20
N ALA A 7 5.10 -2.70 -6.44
CA ALA A 7 4.51 -1.42 -6.04
C ALA A 7 4.55 -1.19 -4.52
N ILE A 8 4.35 -2.23 -3.71
CA ILE A 8 4.46 -2.13 -2.25
C ILE A 8 5.92 -1.84 -1.86
N GLU A 9 6.87 -2.55 -2.45
CA GLU A 9 8.30 -2.34 -2.22
C GLU A 9 8.76 -0.93 -2.60
N ASP A 10 8.39 -0.46 -3.78
CA ASP A 10 8.71 0.89 -4.26
C ASP A 10 8.10 1.96 -3.34
N THR A 11 6.89 1.73 -2.81
CA THR A 11 6.24 2.63 -1.84
C THR A 11 7.00 2.68 -0.51
N ILE A 12 7.45 1.53 0.01
CA ILE A 12 8.25 1.46 1.23
C ILE A 12 9.58 2.21 1.05
N ILE A 13 10.25 2.03 -0.10
CA ILE A 13 11.50 2.73 -0.44
C ILE A 13 11.25 4.24 -0.51
N ALA A 14 10.19 4.67 -1.18
CA ALA A 14 9.84 6.09 -1.27
C ALA A 14 9.57 6.70 0.11
N LEU A 15 8.86 6.01 1.00
CA LEU A 15 8.65 6.47 2.37
C LEU A 15 9.95 6.54 3.18
N ASN A 16 10.83 5.54 3.05
CA ASN A 16 12.10 5.49 3.78
C ASN A 16 13.11 6.54 3.30
N THR A 17 13.19 6.77 1.99
CA THR A 17 14.26 7.57 1.38
C THR A 17 13.81 8.95 0.91
N GLY A 18 12.51 9.15 0.72
CA GLY A 18 11.94 10.34 0.07
C GLY A 18 12.11 10.35 -1.46
N VAL A 19 12.64 9.28 -2.05
CA VAL A 19 12.85 9.18 -3.51
C VAL A 19 11.76 8.35 -4.15
N SER A 20 10.95 8.98 -5.00
CA SER A 20 9.99 8.29 -5.86
C SER A 20 10.59 8.06 -7.26
N ARG A 21 10.39 6.86 -7.81
CA ARG A 21 10.93 6.44 -9.11
C ARG A 21 9.85 5.89 -10.02
N ALA A 22 10.04 6.06 -11.32
CA ALA A 22 9.25 5.37 -12.33
C ALA A 22 9.72 3.92 -12.50
N ARG A 23 8.97 3.12 -13.26
CA ARG A 23 9.27 1.71 -13.50
C ARG A 23 10.61 1.47 -14.22
N ASP A 24 11.05 2.43 -15.03
CA ASP A 24 12.34 2.43 -15.73
C ASP A 24 13.52 2.87 -14.83
N GLY A 25 13.25 3.21 -13.57
CA GLY A 25 14.25 3.62 -12.58
C GLY A 25 14.54 5.11 -12.55
N SER A 26 13.94 5.91 -13.45
CA SER A 26 14.07 7.37 -13.47
C SER A 26 13.48 7.98 -12.19
N ILE A 27 14.12 9.02 -11.67
CA ILE A 27 13.67 9.73 -10.46
C ILE A 27 12.54 10.67 -10.85
N LEU A 28 11.37 10.50 -10.21
CA LEU A 28 10.20 11.36 -10.40
C LEU A 28 10.22 12.54 -9.41
N LYS A 29 10.58 12.27 -8.16
CA LYS A 29 10.63 13.26 -7.09
C LYS A 29 11.63 12.85 -6.03
N GLN A 30 12.29 13.84 -5.44
CA GLN A 30 13.21 13.66 -4.33
C GLN A 30 12.82 14.58 -3.18
N SER A 31 12.72 14.01 -2.00
CA SER A 31 12.56 14.68 -0.72
C SER A 31 13.36 13.94 0.33
N GLU A 32 13.27 14.41 1.58
CA GLU A 32 13.74 13.64 2.72
C GLU A 32 12.77 12.50 3.05
N GLY A 33 13.30 11.39 3.56
CA GLY A 33 12.50 10.26 4.03
C GLY A 33 11.75 10.53 5.32
N LYS A 34 10.83 9.63 5.69
CA LYS A 34 9.94 9.77 6.85
C LYS A 34 10.66 10.01 8.18
N SER A 35 11.92 9.60 8.32
CA SER A 35 12.73 9.86 9.52
C SER A 35 12.97 11.36 9.79
N ASN A 36 12.94 12.20 8.75
CA ASN A 36 13.18 13.64 8.87
C ASN A 36 11.91 14.44 9.18
N ILE A 37 10.75 13.80 9.31
CA ILE A 37 9.52 14.48 9.73
C ILE A 37 9.71 14.98 11.16
N ARG A 38 9.54 16.30 11.35
CA ARG A 38 9.75 16.98 12.64
C ARG A 38 8.68 16.66 13.67
N ASN A 39 7.43 16.50 13.24
CA ASN A 39 6.34 16.11 14.13
C ASN A 39 6.50 14.62 14.50
N GLN A 40 6.76 14.35 15.78
CA GLN A 40 6.98 13.00 16.29
C GLN A 40 5.80 12.06 16.02
N GLU A 41 4.57 12.52 16.28
CA GLU A 41 3.37 11.70 16.10
C GLU A 41 3.15 11.35 14.63
N TRP A 42 3.38 12.29 13.72
CA TRP A 42 3.28 12.03 12.27
C TRP A 42 4.33 11.03 11.81
N ARG A 43 5.54 11.15 12.34
CA ARG A 43 6.63 10.23 12.05
C ARG A 43 6.28 8.81 12.50
N GLU A 44 5.77 8.65 13.72
CA GLU A 44 5.32 7.36 14.24
C GLU A 44 4.20 6.76 13.39
N LYS A 45 3.21 7.56 12.98
CA LYS A 45 2.16 7.14 12.05
C LYS A 45 2.69 6.66 10.70
N LEU A 46 3.72 7.31 10.15
CA LEU A 46 4.37 6.88 8.91
C LEU A 46 5.18 5.59 9.09
N TYR A 47 5.76 5.35 10.27
CA TYR A 47 6.36 4.07 10.61
C TYR A 47 5.29 2.96 10.66
N MET A 48 4.17 3.18 11.33
CA MET A 48 3.05 2.23 11.36
C MET A 48 2.55 1.87 9.95
N ILE A 49 2.39 2.86 9.06
CA ILE A 49 2.03 2.61 7.65
C ILE A 49 3.05 1.68 6.98
N THR A 50 4.34 1.90 7.22
CA THR A 50 5.41 1.09 6.61
C THR A 50 5.38 -0.34 7.14
N ASP A 51 5.12 -0.53 8.42
CA ASP A 51 5.00 -1.85 9.04
C ASP A 51 3.82 -2.63 8.47
N ILE A 52 2.66 -1.98 8.30
CA ILE A 52 1.49 -2.61 7.66
C ILE A 52 1.80 -2.98 6.20
N LEU A 53 2.51 -2.14 5.44
CA LEU A 53 2.93 -2.47 4.07
C LEU A 53 3.85 -3.70 4.03
N VAL A 54 4.78 -3.82 4.98
CA VAL A 54 5.66 -5.01 5.11
C VAL A 54 4.82 -6.24 5.41
N LEU A 55 3.86 -6.16 6.33
CA LEU A 55 2.94 -7.26 6.65
C LEU A 55 2.11 -7.70 5.43
N ILE A 56 1.54 -6.74 4.69
CA ILE A 56 0.79 -7.01 3.45
C ILE A 56 1.70 -7.75 2.44
N ARG A 57 2.92 -7.26 2.22
CA ARG A 57 3.88 -7.90 1.30
C ARG A 57 4.22 -9.33 1.73
N MET A 58 4.48 -9.55 3.02
CA MET A 58 4.77 -10.88 3.56
C MET A 58 3.58 -11.82 3.41
N ARG A 59 2.38 -11.36 3.74
CA ARG A 59 1.15 -12.16 3.61
C ARG A 59 0.87 -12.52 2.15
N LEU A 60 1.15 -11.62 1.21
CA LEU A 60 1.00 -11.89 -0.23
C LEU A 60 1.97 -12.98 -0.71
N LYS A 61 3.23 -12.96 -0.25
CA LYS A 61 4.21 -14.01 -0.54
C LYS A 61 3.75 -15.38 -0.03
N ILE A 62 3.19 -15.43 1.17
CA ILE A 62 2.63 -16.66 1.76
C ILE A 62 1.44 -17.15 0.94
N ALA A 63 0.47 -16.27 0.67
CA ALA A 63 -0.72 -16.60 -0.11
C ALA A 63 -0.36 -17.15 -1.51
N LYS A 64 0.69 -16.61 -2.13
CA LYS A 64 1.22 -17.12 -3.40
C LYS A 64 1.79 -18.53 -3.26
N LYS A 65 2.61 -18.77 -2.23
CA LYS A 65 3.20 -20.10 -1.95
C LYS A 65 2.12 -21.15 -1.70
N GLU A 66 1.05 -20.77 -1.03
CA GLU A 66 -0.11 -21.60 -0.71
C GLU A 66 -1.11 -21.73 -1.87
N ARG A 67 -0.91 -21.00 -2.98
CA ARG A 67 -1.86 -20.90 -4.10
C ARG A 67 -3.26 -20.45 -3.65
N ALA A 68 -3.32 -19.53 -2.68
CA ALA A 68 -4.55 -19.04 -2.05
C ALA A 68 -5.31 -17.98 -2.88
N TYR A 69 -4.80 -17.63 -4.06
CA TYR A 69 -5.47 -16.76 -5.02
C TYR A 69 -5.09 -17.15 -6.45
N TYR A 70 -5.85 -16.65 -7.42
CA TYR A 70 -5.45 -16.57 -8.81
C TYR A 70 -5.43 -15.11 -9.27
N ILE A 71 -4.70 -14.85 -10.35
CA ILE A 71 -4.64 -13.54 -11.00
C ILE A 71 -5.47 -13.63 -12.26
N ASN A 72 -6.43 -12.72 -12.41
CA ASN A 72 -7.13 -12.53 -13.67
C ASN A 72 -6.40 -11.44 -14.46
N ASP A 73 -5.59 -11.87 -15.44
CA ASP A 73 -4.81 -11.00 -16.34
C ASP A 73 -5.59 -10.76 -17.63
N ASP A 74 -6.82 -10.25 -17.53
CA ASP A 74 -7.56 -9.77 -18.70
C ASP A 74 -6.86 -8.52 -19.26
N ALA A 75 -6.45 -8.52 -20.52
CA ALA A 75 -5.74 -7.40 -21.15
C ALA A 75 -6.53 -6.08 -21.14
N THR A 76 -7.83 -6.11 -20.81
CA THR A 76 -8.73 -4.96 -20.75
C THR A 76 -8.95 -4.41 -19.34
N ILE A 77 -8.62 -5.16 -18.27
CA ILE A 77 -8.82 -4.78 -16.87
C ILE A 77 -7.47 -4.90 -16.16
N ASP A 78 -7.07 -3.89 -15.39
CA ASP A 78 -5.89 -3.98 -14.53
C ASP A 78 -5.90 -5.32 -13.75
N SER A 79 -4.80 -6.07 -13.80
CA SER A 79 -4.65 -7.40 -13.21
C SER A 79 -5.32 -7.49 -11.83
N THR A 80 -6.39 -8.29 -11.69
CA THR A 80 -7.13 -8.40 -10.43
C THR A 80 -6.72 -9.67 -9.67
N TYR A 81 -6.52 -9.51 -8.36
CA TYR A 81 -6.25 -10.61 -7.44
C TYR A 81 -7.55 -11.19 -6.89
N CYS A 82 -7.82 -12.45 -7.18
CA CYS A 82 -9.01 -13.16 -6.73
C CYS A 82 -8.63 -14.22 -5.70
N PHE A 83 -8.82 -13.89 -4.42
CA PHE A 83 -8.57 -14.80 -3.30
C PHE A 83 -9.69 -15.83 -3.15
N TYR A 84 -9.31 -17.09 -2.86
CA TYR A 84 -10.27 -18.16 -2.60
C TYR A 84 -10.85 -18.12 -1.18
N ASP A 85 -10.09 -17.55 -0.24
CA ASP A 85 -10.47 -17.39 1.15
C ASP A 85 -10.96 -15.94 1.40
N GLU A 86 -12.22 -15.81 1.80
CA GLU A 86 -12.85 -14.53 2.12
C GLU A 86 -12.16 -13.83 3.30
N GLN A 87 -11.75 -14.56 4.34
CA GLN A 87 -11.09 -13.97 5.50
C GLN A 87 -9.73 -13.38 5.10
N LEU A 88 -9.00 -14.08 4.23
CA LEU A 88 -7.74 -13.58 3.68
C LEU A 88 -7.97 -12.31 2.85
N ALA A 89 -8.99 -12.30 1.98
CA ALA A 89 -9.36 -11.13 1.20
C ALA A 89 -9.74 -9.93 2.08
N GLN A 90 -10.57 -10.18 3.10
CA GLN A 90 -11.00 -9.16 4.07
C GLN A 90 -9.82 -8.62 4.87
N TRP A 91 -8.83 -9.46 5.19
CA TRP A 91 -7.61 -9.02 5.87
C TRP A 91 -6.81 -8.02 5.03
N PHE A 92 -6.56 -8.34 3.75
CA PHE A 92 -5.87 -7.41 2.84
C PHE A 92 -6.62 -6.08 2.71
N ASP A 93 -7.93 -6.13 2.56
CA ASP A 93 -8.77 -4.94 2.44
C ASP A 93 -8.76 -4.09 3.72
N SER A 94 -8.81 -4.74 4.89
CA SER A 94 -8.80 -4.07 6.19
C SER A 94 -7.46 -3.42 6.48
N SER A 95 -6.35 -4.11 6.20
CA SER A 95 -5.00 -3.54 6.33
C SER A 95 -4.77 -2.35 5.37
N ARG A 96 -5.28 -2.43 4.14
CA ARG A 96 -5.28 -1.30 3.21
C ARG A 96 -6.09 -0.12 3.76
N GLN A 97 -7.27 -0.38 4.31
CA GLN A 97 -8.12 0.67 4.89
C GLN A 97 -7.46 1.33 6.10
N GLU A 98 -6.76 0.55 6.93
CA GLU A 98 -6.02 1.05 8.09
C GLU A 98 -4.92 2.02 7.67
N ILE A 99 -4.11 1.69 6.65
CA ILE A 99 -3.10 2.60 6.08
C ILE A 99 -3.74 3.93 5.67
N LEU A 100 -4.88 3.88 4.97
CA LEU A 100 -5.56 5.08 4.50
C LEU A 100 -6.13 5.92 5.64
N ASN A 101 -6.63 5.28 6.71
CA ASN A 101 -7.13 5.97 7.89
C ASN A 101 -5.99 6.68 8.64
N ILE A 102 -4.85 6.01 8.81
CA ILE A 102 -3.67 6.60 9.45
C ILE A 102 -3.18 7.79 8.62
N PHE A 103 -3.05 7.62 7.30
CA PHE A 103 -2.62 8.70 6.41
C PHE A 103 -3.60 9.88 6.43
N SER A 104 -4.90 9.61 6.39
CA SER A 104 -5.95 10.63 6.47
C SER A 104 -5.90 11.42 7.79
N SER A 105 -5.52 10.76 8.89
CA SER A 105 -5.35 11.43 10.19
C SER A 105 -4.20 12.44 10.15
N ILE A 106 -3.08 12.10 9.51
CA ILE A 106 -1.94 13.02 9.30
C ILE A 106 -2.38 14.21 8.45
N CYS A 107 -3.08 13.96 7.34
CA CYS A 107 -3.58 15.03 6.47
C CYS A 107 -4.51 15.98 7.24
N LYS A 108 -5.43 15.45 8.04
CA LYS A 108 -6.34 16.24 8.88
C LYS A 108 -5.58 17.13 9.87
N GLU A 109 -4.59 16.58 10.57
CA GLU A 109 -3.75 17.32 11.51
C GLU A 109 -2.88 18.38 10.84
N ALA A 110 -2.47 18.14 9.59
CA ALA A 110 -1.71 19.07 8.78
C ALA A 110 -2.57 20.13 8.07
N ASN A 111 -3.89 20.17 8.30
CA ASN A 111 -4.85 21.00 7.57
C ASN A 111 -4.80 20.80 6.04
N LEU A 112 -4.48 19.58 5.60
CA LEU A 112 -4.51 19.17 4.21
C LEU A 112 -5.88 18.55 3.85
N PRO A 113 -6.32 18.66 2.59
CA PRO A 113 -7.53 18.00 2.12
C PRO A 113 -7.50 16.50 2.43
N ILE A 114 -8.57 16.00 3.06
CA ILE A 114 -8.72 14.57 3.32
C ILE A 114 -9.15 13.89 2.02
N HIS A 115 -8.40 12.89 1.59
CA HIS A 115 -8.80 12.06 0.46
C HIS A 115 -9.80 11.00 0.92
N ILE A 116 -10.99 10.99 0.32
CA ILE A 116 -11.98 9.93 0.52
C ILE A 116 -11.67 8.82 -0.48
N PHE A 117 -11.45 7.61 0.03
CA PHE A 117 -11.20 6.43 -0.78
C PHE A 117 -12.42 5.51 -0.76
N PRO A 118 -13.43 5.74 -1.64
CA PRO A 118 -14.65 4.95 -1.63
C PRO A 118 -14.35 3.48 -1.96
N ARG A 119 -14.88 2.57 -1.12
CA ARG A 119 -14.80 1.13 -1.39
C ARG A 119 -15.86 0.78 -2.45
N LYS A 120 -15.43 0.30 -3.61
CA LYS A 120 -16.33 -0.36 -4.56
C LYS A 120 -16.60 -1.77 -4.04
N ARG A 121 -17.84 -2.03 -3.59
CA ARG A 121 -18.30 -3.41 -3.35
C ARG A 121 -18.70 -3.99 -4.69
N TYR A 122 -17.85 -4.84 -5.24
CA TYR A 122 -18.24 -5.65 -6.40
C TYR A 122 -19.19 -6.74 -5.90
N ARG A 123 -20.42 -6.75 -6.43
CA ARG A 123 -21.30 -7.91 -6.32
C ARG A 123 -20.87 -8.87 -7.42
N TRP A 124 -20.33 -10.01 -7.02
CA TRP A 124 -20.03 -11.12 -7.91
C TRP A 124 -21.26 -12.02 -8.01
#